data_AF-A0A971B0H7-F1
#
_entry.id   AF-A0A971B0H7-F1
#
_cell.length_a   1.000
_cell.length_b   1.000
_cell.length_c   1.000
_cell.angle_alpha   90.00
_cell.angle_beta   90.00
_cell.angle_gamma   90.00
#
_symmetry.space_group_name_H-M   'P 1'
#
loop_
_entity.id
_entity.type
_entity.pdbx_description
1 polymer ?
#
loop_
_entity_poly.entity_id
_entity_poly.type
_entity_poly.pdbx_seq_one_letter_code
_entity_poly.pdbx_strand_id
1 'polypeptide(L)'
;MYPSVVPALRQFLGHGEGDLNFMYLDNRQGERKVTTGIGFLIDPLAACLERHTSNRLPWYCGERLATEQEVRQEWEQVKSMQNFGRGQSGAMFQGRTNLNLRLRQPNIEAYFAQQAADYRQQLVTGSPKLAQFDTYPADAQMGVLALAWAVGAGGILATYNEFRTACFRRAWQAAANQSGWTSATAGRRAQVRQMFLNADAIERQNNWDRENRLPLSYDVARVYFPQRVVVFTRPTTITAGGRAPGR
;
A
#
# COMPACT_ATOMS: atom_id res chain seq x y z
N MET A 1 3.07 13.05 4.79
CA MET A 1 3.44 11.68 4.38
C MET A 1 4.76 11.78 3.63
N TYR A 2 5.70 10.85 3.85
CA TYR A 2 6.97 10.88 3.14
C TYR A 2 6.78 10.63 1.64
N PRO A 3 7.52 11.31 0.75
CA PRO A 3 7.41 11.12 -0.70
C PRO A 3 7.67 9.67 -1.17
N SER A 4 8.48 8.91 -0.42
CA SER A 4 8.81 7.52 -0.73
C SER A 4 7.68 6.52 -0.47
N VAL A 5 6.67 6.88 0.33
CA VAL A 5 5.64 5.95 0.80
C VAL A 5 4.75 5.46 -0.35
N VAL A 6 4.30 6.36 -1.23
CA VAL A 6 3.38 5.99 -2.32
C VAL A 6 4.05 5.06 -3.35
N PRO A 7 5.26 5.36 -3.86
CA PRO A 7 5.97 4.44 -4.75
C PRO A 7 6.24 3.06 -4.11
N ALA A 8 6.69 3.04 -2.85
CA ALA A 8 6.96 1.79 -2.14
C ALA A 8 5.68 0.98 -1.92
N LEU A 9 4.58 1.63 -1.52
CA LEU A 9 3.27 1.01 -1.33
C LEU A 9 2.76 0.39 -2.64
N ARG A 10 2.93 1.09 -3.78
CA ARG A 10 2.56 0.59 -5.10
C ARG A 10 3.33 -0.68 -5.45
N GLN A 11 4.65 -0.67 -5.26
CA GLN A 11 5.48 -1.85 -5.51
C GLN A 11 5.07 -3.03 -4.62
N PHE A 12 4.77 -2.75 -3.35
CA PHE A 12 4.35 -3.76 -2.38
C PHE A 12 2.97 -4.37 -2.70
N LEU A 13 1.99 -3.58 -3.11
CA LEU A 13 0.66 -4.07 -3.50
C LEU A 13 0.69 -4.75 -4.88
N GLY A 14 1.43 -4.20 -5.84
CA GLY A 14 1.56 -4.73 -7.20
C GLY A 14 2.14 -6.15 -7.25
N HIS A 15 3.06 -6.51 -6.33
CA HIS A 15 3.56 -7.88 -6.24
C HIS A 15 2.48 -8.91 -5.86
N GLY A 16 1.48 -8.50 -5.08
CA GLY A 16 0.40 -9.38 -4.63
C GLY A 16 -0.81 -9.43 -5.57
N GLU A 17 -1.19 -8.29 -6.14
CA GLU A 17 -2.45 -8.14 -6.89
C GLU A 17 -2.26 -8.07 -8.41
N GLY A 18 -1.05 -7.76 -8.87
CA GLY A 18 -0.77 -7.39 -10.26
C GLY A 18 -1.05 -5.91 -10.52
N ASP A 19 -0.35 -5.35 -11.51
CA ASP A 19 -0.65 -4.04 -12.11
C ASP A 19 -1.42 -4.31 -13.41
N LEU A 20 -2.72 -4.60 -13.27
CA LEU A 20 -3.55 -5.09 -14.37
C LEU A 20 -4.33 -3.93 -15.00
N ASN A 21 -3.93 -3.54 -16.20
CA ASN A 21 -4.55 -2.41 -16.89
C ASN A 21 -5.90 -2.72 -17.55
N PHE A 22 -6.59 -3.78 -17.13
CA PHE A 22 -7.90 -4.19 -17.62
C PHE A 22 -8.83 -4.57 -16.46
N MET A 23 -10.11 -4.72 -16.74
CA MET A 23 -11.09 -5.16 -15.75
C MET A 23 -10.96 -6.67 -15.50
N TYR A 24 -11.02 -7.07 -14.23
CA TYR A 24 -10.99 -8.47 -13.80
C TYR A 24 -11.91 -8.68 -12.59
N LEU A 25 -12.25 -9.93 -12.29
CA LEU A 25 -12.93 -10.27 -11.05
C LEU A 25 -11.91 -10.55 -9.94
N ASP A 26 -12.07 -9.89 -8.79
CA ASP A 26 -11.22 -10.18 -7.64
C ASP A 26 -11.52 -11.54 -6.99
N ASN A 27 -10.57 -12.04 -6.20
CA ASN A 27 -10.63 -13.40 -5.63
C ASN A 27 -11.27 -13.46 -4.24
N ARG A 28 -12.20 -12.54 -3.94
CA ARG A 28 -12.94 -12.57 -2.69
C ARG A 28 -13.88 -13.78 -2.61
N GLN A 29 -14.19 -14.22 -1.40
CA GLN A 29 -15.27 -15.21 -1.18
C GLN A 29 -16.63 -14.57 -1.45
N GLY A 30 -17.59 -15.36 -1.95
CA GLY A 30 -18.92 -14.88 -2.32
C GLY A 30 -18.99 -14.33 -3.76
N GLU A 31 -19.82 -13.31 -3.96
CA GLU A 31 -19.93 -12.60 -5.22
C GLU A 31 -18.64 -11.81 -5.49
N ARG A 32 -17.96 -12.14 -6.58
CA ARG A 32 -16.72 -11.47 -6.98
C ARG A 32 -17.05 -10.14 -7.62
N LYS A 33 -16.22 -9.15 -7.36
CA LYS A 33 -16.46 -7.80 -7.85
C LYS A 33 -15.44 -7.40 -8.89
N VAL A 34 -15.90 -6.56 -9.81
CA VAL A 34 -15.06 -6.04 -10.89
C VAL A 34 -14.02 -5.08 -10.31
N THR A 35 -12.77 -5.31 -10.66
CA THR A 35 -11.58 -4.66 -10.14
C THR A 35 -10.62 -4.35 -11.31
N THR A 36 -9.71 -3.39 -11.15
CA THR A 36 -8.65 -3.09 -12.12
C THR A 36 -7.39 -2.54 -11.43
N GLY A 37 -6.33 -2.26 -12.20
CA GLY A 37 -5.09 -1.67 -11.71
C GLY A 37 -4.46 -2.52 -10.62
N ILE A 38 -4.23 -1.89 -9.47
CA ILE A 38 -3.68 -2.52 -8.27
C ILE A 38 -4.78 -2.57 -7.21
N GLY A 39 -5.79 -3.41 -7.48
CA GLY A 39 -6.92 -3.63 -6.55
C GLY A 39 -7.96 -2.53 -6.54
N PHE A 40 -8.08 -1.73 -7.60
CA PHE A 40 -9.06 -0.66 -7.69
C PHE A 40 -10.44 -1.26 -7.90
N LEU A 41 -11.22 -1.33 -6.81
CA LEU A 41 -12.58 -1.82 -6.86
C LEU A 41 -13.47 -0.86 -7.64
N ILE A 42 -14.09 -1.34 -8.72
CA ILE A 42 -14.99 -0.55 -9.59
C ILE A 42 -16.43 -1.11 -9.58
N ASP A 43 -16.85 -1.64 -8.44
CA ASP A 43 -18.14 -2.30 -8.24
C ASP A 43 -18.82 -1.76 -6.96
N PRO A 44 -20.06 -1.21 -7.05
CA PRO A 44 -20.88 -1.10 -8.27
C PRO A 44 -20.30 -0.11 -9.28
N LEU A 45 -20.55 -0.34 -10.57
CA LEU A 45 -20.04 0.52 -11.66
C LEU A 45 -20.43 2.00 -11.46
N ALA A 46 -21.61 2.27 -10.93
CA ALA A 46 -22.07 3.63 -10.63
C ALA A 46 -21.05 4.39 -9.77
N ALA A 47 -20.44 3.76 -8.77
CA ALA A 47 -19.45 4.40 -7.92
C ALA A 47 -18.13 4.75 -8.66
N CYS A 48 -17.87 4.09 -9.80
CA CYS A 48 -16.75 4.37 -10.69
C CYS A 48 -17.09 5.44 -11.75
N LEU A 49 -18.36 5.57 -12.13
CA LEU A 49 -18.82 6.53 -13.14
C LEU A 49 -19.25 7.88 -12.55
N GLU A 50 -19.80 7.90 -11.32
CA GLU A 50 -20.41 9.09 -10.70
C GLU A 50 -19.42 10.05 -10.01
N ARG A 51 -18.13 9.70 -9.88
CA ARG A 51 -17.19 10.57 -9.17
C ARG A 51 -16.77 11.75 -10.03
N HIS A 52 -17.33 12.92 -9.72
CA HIS A 52 -16.96 14.25 -10.19
C HIS A 52 -15.45 14.38 -10.51
N THR A 53 -15.19 14.33 -11.82
CA THR A 53 -14.17 15.01 -12.64
C THR A 53 -12.66 14.85 -12.38
N SER A 54 -12.18 14.22 -11.30
CA SER A 54 -10.74 13.92 -11.14
C SER A 54 -10.38 12.45 -10.91
N ASN A 55 -11.34 11.60 -10.52
CA ASN A 55 -11.10 10.18 -10.21
C ASN A 55 -11.70 9.20 -11.21
N ARG A 56 -12.20 9.69 -12.37
CA ARG A 56 -12.67 8.81 -13.44
C ARG A 56 -11.48 8.16 -14.13
N LEU A 57 -11.46 6.84 -14.15
CA LEU A 57 -10.46 6.08 -14.89
C LEU A 57 -10.69 6.26 -16.40
N PRO A 58 -9.72 6.78 -17.17
CA PRO A 58 -9.86 6.97 -18.60
C PRO A 58 -9.60 5.63 -19.31
N TRP A 59 -10.67 4.90 -19.60
CA TRP A 59 -10.59 3.65 -20.35
C TRP A 59 -10.37 3.92 -21.83
N TYR A 60 -9.52 3.11 -22.47
CA TYR A 60 -9.19 3.21 -23.89
C TYR A 60 -9.57 1.94 -24.64
N CYS A 61 -10.20 2.11 -25.79
CA CYS A 61 -10.40 1.07 -26.81
C CYS A 61 -9.37 1.31 -27.92
N GLY A 62 -8.23 0.61 -27.85
CA GLY A 62 -7.06 0.96 -28.65
C GLY A 62 -6.55 2.36 -28.30
N GLU A 63 -6.51 3.27 -29.26
CA GLU A 63 -6.06 4.65 -29.05
C GLU A 63 -7.17 5.62 -28.63
N ARG A 64 -8.44 5.22 -28.74
CA ARG A 64 -9.60 6.08 -28.49
C ARG A 64 -10.08 5.96 -27.05
N LEU A 65 -10.49 7.07 -26.43
CA LEU A 65 -11.23 7.03 -25.17
C LEU A 65 -12.57 6.29 -25.33
N ALA A 66 -12.84 5.37 -24.42
CA ALA A 66 -14.07 4.63 -24.37
C ALA A 66 -15.23 5.50 -23.89
N THR A 67 -16.40 5.30 -24.48
CA THR A 67 -17.66 5.88 -24.03
C THR A 67 -18.11 5.22 -22.73
N GLU A 68 -19.00 5.87 -21.98
CA GLU A 68 -19.58 5.26 -20.76
C GLU A 68 -20.35 3.97 -21.05
N GLN A 69 -20.99 3.89 -22.21
CA GLN A 69 -21.69 2.70 -22.64
C GLN A 69 -20.72 1.53 -22.90
N GLU A 70 -19.59 1.78 -23.55
CA GLU A 70 -18.53 0.78 -23.76
C GLU A 70 -17.94 0.30 -22.42
N VAL A 71 -17.65 1.23 -21.50
CA VAL A 71 -17.17 0.89 -20.15
C VAL A 71 -18.19 0.03 -19.41
N ARG A 72 -19.48 0.37 -19.51
CA ARG A 72 -20.57 -0.42 -18.91
C ARG A 72 -20.68 -1.81 -19.50
N GLN A 73 -20.65 -1.93 -20.83
CA GLN A 73 -20.69 -3.22 -21.52
C GLN A 73 -19.51 -4.11 -21.12
N GLU A 74 -18.30 -3.56 -21.05
CA GLU A 74 -17.13 -4.33 -20.61
C GLU A 74 -17.25 -4.75 -19.14
N TRP A 75 -17.69 -3.84 -18.27
CA TRP A 75 -17.92 -4.15 -16.87
C TRP A 75 -18.96 -5.26 -16.69
N GLU A 76 -20.08 -5.21 -17.41
CA GLU A 76 -21.14 -6.23 -17.37
C GLU A 76 -20.64 -7.58 -17.89
N GLN A 77 -19.85 -7.56 -18.98
CA GLN A 77 -19.20 -8.76 -19.51
C GLN A 77 -18.28 -9.40 -18.47
N VAL A 78 -17.37 -8.64 -17.85
CA VAL A 78 -16.50 -9.15 -16.77
C VAL A 78 -17.31 -9.60 -15.56
N LYS A 79 -18.34 -8.84 -15.17
CA LYS A 79 -19.21 -9.16 -14.04
C LYS A 79 -19.92 -10.50 -14.23
N SER A 80 -20.35 -10.81 -15.46
CA SER A 80 -21.01 -12.09 -15.78
C SER A 80 -20.09 -13.32 -15.65
N MET A 81 -18.77 -13.13 -15.65
CA MET A 81 -17.77 -14.21 -15.63
C MET A 81 -17.49 -14.75 -14.22
N GLN A 82 -18.48 -14.78 -13.30
CA GLN A 82 -18.29 -15.13 -11.88
C GLN A 82 -17.57 -16.48 -11.66
N ASN A 83 -17.84 -17.45 -12.53
CA ASN A 83 -17.26 -18.80 -12.46
C ASN A 83 -15.88 -18.92 -13.14
N PHE A 84 -15.48 -17.94 -13.95
CA PHE A 84 -14.22 -17.99 -14.70
C PHE A 84 -13.01 -17.69 -13.81
N GLY A 85 -11.97 -18.52 -13.90
CA GLY A 85 -10.70 -18.27 -13.22
C GLY A 85 -10.82 -18.16 -11.69
N ARG A 86 -11.76 -18.90 -11.09
CA ARG A 86 -11.98 -18.86 -9.63
C ARG A 86 -10.73 -19.35 -8.90
N GLY A 87 -10.23 -18.54 -7.96
CA GLY A 87 -8.99 -18.83 -7.23
C GLY A 87 -7.72 -18.64 -8.06
N GLN A 88 -7.83 -18.12 -9.29
CA GLN A 88 -6.69 -17.83 -10.16
C GLN A 88 -6.44 -16.31 -10.26
N SER A 89 -5.26 -15.93 -10.75
CA SER A 89 -4.89 -14.52 -10.91
C SER A 89 -5.86 -13.77 -11.85
N GLY A 90 -6.07 -12.47 -11.57
CA GLY A 90 -6.80 -11.56 -12.47
C GLY A 90 -6.21 -11.50 -13.87
N ALA A 91 -4.93 -11.85 -14.03
CA ALA A 91 -4.26 -11.95 -15.32
C ALA A 91 -4.99 -12.86 -16.33
N MET A 92 -5.77 -13.83 -15.87
CA MET A 92 -6.58 -14.72 -16.72
C MET A 92 -7.64 -13.98 -17.55
N PHE A 93 -8.03 -12.77 -17.14
CA PHE A 93 -8.98 -11.91 -17.86
C PHE A 93 -8.36 -11.18 -19.06
N GLN A 94 -7.04 -11.26 -19.26
CA GLN A 94 -6.38 -10.62 -20.40
C GLN A 94 -6.98 -11.10 -21.72
N GLY A 95 -7.53 -10.16 -22.51
CA GLY A 95 -8.13 -10.44 -23.81
C GLY A 95 -9.40 -11.29 -23.76
N ARG A 96 -10.09 -11.35 -22.61
CA ARG A 96 -11.34 -12.12 -22.46
C ARG A 96 -12.61 -11.33 -22.78
N THR A 97 -12.50 -10.01 -22.87
CA THR A 97 -13.60 -9.10 -23.20
C THR A 97 -13.53 -8.71 -24.68
N ASN A 98 -14.68 -8.38 -25.26
CA ASN A 98 -14.77 -8.07 -26.70
C ASN A 98 -14.21 -6.68 -27.01
N LEU A 99 -14.47 -5.71 -26.13
CA LEU A 99 -14.01 -4.32 -26.26
C LEU A 99 -12.55 -4.16 -25.86
N ASN A 100 -12.04 -5.07 -25.00
CA ASN A 100 -10.66 -5.14 -24.59
C ASN A 100 -10.13 -3.79 -24.05
N LEU A 101 -10.94 -3.11 -23.25
CA LEU A 101 -10.62 -1.80 -22.71
C LEU A 101 -9.38 -1.85 -21.82
N ARG A 102 -8.56 -0.82 -21.94
CA ARG A 102 -7.30 -0.69 -21.21
C ARG A 102 -7.13 0.67 -20.55
N LEU A 103 -6.54 0.67 -19.36
CA LEU A 103 -5.96 1.86 -18.76
C LEU A 103 -4.54 2.05 -19.28
N ARG A 104 -4.10 3.30 -19.36
CA ARG A 104 -2.68 3.61 -19.57
C ARG A 104 -1.96 3.66 -18.24
N GLN A 105 -0.69 3.28 -18.22
CA GLN A 105 0.10 3.22 -17.00
C GLN A 105 0.11 4.54 -16.19
N PRO A 106 0.27 5.73 -16.82
CA PRO A 106 0.22 6.99 -16.08
C PRO A 106 -1.12 7.24 -15.39
N ASN A 107 -2.22 6.70 -15.92
CA ASN A 107 -3.54 6.85 -15.30
C ASN A 107 -3.70 5.94 -14.08
N ILE A 108 -3.14 4.73 -14.12
CA ILE A 108 -3.09 3.84 -12.95
C ILE A 108 -2.25 4.49 -11.85
N GLU A 109 -1.11 5.09 -12.20
CA GLU A 109 -0.21 5.77 -11.28
C GLU A 109 -0.85 6.97 -10.59
N ALA A 110 -1.47 7.84 -11.39
CA ALA A 110 -2.19 9.00 -10.88
C ALA A 110 -3.34 8.58 -9.96
N TYR A 111 -4.13 7.58 -10.37
CA TYR A 111 -5.23 7.07 -9.56
C TYR A 111 -4.73 6.43 -8.26
N PHE A 112 -3.65 5.65 -8.30
CA PHE A 112 -3.05 5.06 -7.11
C PHE A 112 -2.62 6.14 -6.10
N ALA A 113 -1.91 7.17 -6.58
CA ALA A 113 -1.44 8.26 -5.72
C ALA A 113 -2.62 9.03 -5.11
N GLN A 114 -3.66 9.30 -5.89
CA GLN A 114 -4.86 9.97 -5.41
C GLN A 114 -5.62 9.11 -4.39
N GLN A 115 -5.78 7.81 -4.63
CA GLN A 115 -6.45 6.91 -3.69
C GLN A 115 -5.69 6.80 -2.35
N ALA A 116 -4.35 6.78 -2.38
CA ALA A 116 -3.53 6.84 -1.18
C ALA A 116 -3.73 8.16 -0.41
N ALA A 117 -3.79 9.29 -1.13
CA ALA A 117 -4.06 10.60 -0.55
C ALA A 117 -5.47 10.67 0.06
N ASP A 118 -6.48 10.11 -0.60
CA ASP A 118 -7.86 10.04 -0.12
C ASP A 118 -7.96 9.19 1.14
N TYR A 119 -7.31 8.02 1.19
CA TYR A 119 -7.26 7.21 2.41
C TYR A 119 -6.56 7.94 3.55
N ARG A 120 -5.42 8.56 3.30
CA ARG A 120 -4.75 9.41 4.29
C ARG A 120 -5.74 10.46 4.81
N GLN A 121 -6.37 11.21 3.92
CA GLN A 121 -7.27 12.30 4.29
C GLN A 121 -8.45 11.80 5.14
N GLN A 122 -9.11 10.71 4.73
CA GLN A 122 -10.21 10.11 5.49
C GLN A 122 -9.77 9.63 6.88
N LEU A 123 -8.57 9.05 7.00
CA LEU A 123 -8.06 8.54 8.28
C LEU A 123 -7.73 9.68 9.25
N VAL A 124 -7.05 10.74 8.78
CA VAL A 124 -6.65 11.86 9.65
C VAL A 124 -7.84 12.71 10.09
N THR A 125 -8.86 12.89 9.24
CA THR A 125 -10.08 13.63 9.59
C THR A 125 -11.07 12.77 10.36
N GLY A 126 -11.15 11.47 10.05
CA GLY A 126 -12.10 10.55 10.66
C GLY A 126 -11.70 10.05 12.05
N SER A 127 -10.46 10.26 12.50
CA SER A 127 -10.05 9.89 13.86
C SER A 127 -8.93 10.78 14.42
N PRO A 128 -9.14 11.43 15.58
CA PRO A 128 -8.07 12.15 16.28
C PRO A 128 -6.85 11.27 16.61
N LYS A 129 -7.07 9.96 16.80
CA LYS A 129 -6.01 8.98 17.05
C LYS A 129 -5.06 8.78 15.86
N LEU A 130 -5.45 9.22 14.66
CA LEU A 130 -4.65 9.15 13.44
C LEU A 130 -4.25 10.53 12.92
N ALA A 131 -4.60 11.63 13.61
CA ALA A 131 -4.32 12.99 13.15
C ALA A 131 -2.83 13.26 12.91
N GLN A 132 -1.95 12.55 13.62
CA GLN A 132 -0.49 12.66 13.51
C GLN A 132 0.12 11.74 12.45
N PHE A 133 -0.67 11.13 11.57
CA PHE A 133 -0.22 10.17 10.55
C PHE A 133 1.05 10.62 9.80
N ASP A 134 1.13 11.89 9.40
CA ASP A 134 2.26 12.40 8.63
C ASP A 134 3.58 12.44 9.39
N THR A 135 3.53 12.33 10.72
CA THR A 135 4.69 12.28 11.61
C THR A 135 5.15 10.86 11.92
N TYR A 136 4.37 9.84 11.51
CA TYR A 136 4.73 8.45 11.73
C TYR A 136 5.96 8.09 10.89
N PRO A 137 6.78 7.09 11.28
CA PRO A 137 7.83 6.56 10.41
C PRO A 137 7.26 6.11 9.07
N ALA A 138 8.05 6.19 7.99
CA ALA A 138 7.58 5.85 6.64
C ALA A 138 6.96 4.44 6.55
N ASP A 139 7.54 3.46 7.23
CA ASP A 139 6.98 2.10 7.27
C ASP A 139 5.62 2.03 8.01
N ALA A 140 5.42 2.80 9.08
CA ALA A 140 4.12 2.88 9.74
C ALA A 140 3.07 3.57 8.83
N GLN A 141 3.47 4.60 8.08
CA GLN A 141 2.59 5.22 7.07
C GLN A 141 2.19 4.20 6.00
N MET A 142 3.16 3.44 5.49
CA MET A 142 2.94 2.38 4.52
C MET A 142 2.05 1.26 5.07
N GLY A 143 2.25 0.82 6.31
CA GLY A 143 1.44 -0.22 6.96
C GLY A 143 0.00 0.20 7.18
N VAL A 144 -0.24 1.44 7.61
CA VAL A 144 -1.59 2.01 7.76
C VAL A 144 -2.28 2.07 6.40
N LEU A 145 -1.61 2.55 5.35
CA LEU A 145 -2.20 2.63 4.00
C LEU A 145 -2.42 1.25 3.38
N ALA A 146 -1.52 0.28 3.61
CA ALA A 146 -1.70 -1.09 3.17
C ALA A 146 -2.94 -1.73 3.81
N LEU A 147 -3.17 -1.48 5.11
CA LEU A 147 -4.40 -1.91 5.79
C LEU A 147 -5.62 -1.19 5.20
N ALA A 148 -5.52 0.12 4.95
CA ALA A 148 -6.61 0.91 4.37
C ALA A 148 -6.98 0.44 2.96
N TRP A 149 -6.01 -0.04 2.17
CA TRP A 149 -6.28 -0.68 0.88
C TRP A 149 -7.10 -1.95 1.02
N ALA A 150 -6.77 -2.78 2.02
CA ALA A 150 -7.41 -4.07 2.24
C ALA A 150 -8.83 -3.97 2.80
N VAL A 151 -9.08 -3.02 3.72
CA VAL A 151 -10.35 -2.94 4.47
C VAL A 151 -11.09 -1.62 4.32
N GLY A 152 -10.53 -0.66 3.56
CA GLY A 152 -11.01 0.71 3.45
C GLY A 152 -10.67 1.55 4.68
N ALA A 153 -10.51 2.86 4.49
CA ALA A 153 -10.34 3.80 5.61
C ALA A 153 -11.55 3.76 6.56
N GLY A 154 -12.77 3.72 6.04
CA GLY A 154 -13.99 3.54 6.85
C GLY A 154 -13.98 2.26 7.68
N GLY A 155 -13.44 1.16 7.14
CA GLY A 155 -13.27 -0.09 7.89
C GLY A 155 -12.32 0.08 9.08
N ILE A 156 -11.17 0.73 8.88
CA ILE A 156 -10.25 1.07 9.99
C ILE A 156 -10.96 1.92 11.05
N LEU A 157 -11.70 2.94 10.63
CA LEU A 157 -12.40 3.86 11.53
C LEU A 157 -13.51 3.16 12.34
N ALA A 158 -14.18 2.18 11.76
CA ALA A 158 -15.26 1.45 12.40
C ALA A 158 -14.78 0.34 13.33
N THR A 159 -13.80 -0.48 12.91
CA THR A 159 -13.50 -1.75 13.60
C THR A 159 -12.12 -1.84 14.24
N TYR A 160 -11.17 -0.99 13.85
CA TYR A 160 -9.76 -1.09 14.30
C TYR A 160 -9.43 -0.09 15.41
N ASN A 161 -10.16 -0.10 16.52
CA ASN A 161 -9.95 0.86 17.62
C ASN A 161 -8.61 0.64 18.36
N GLU A 162 -8.22 -0.60 18.61
CA GLU A 162 -7.00 -0.99 19.31
C GLU A 162 -5.78 -0.61 18.46
N PHE A 163 -5.83 -0.91 17.16
CA PHE A 163 -4.83 -0.50 16.19
C PHE A 163 -4.65 1.03 16.14
N ARG A 164 -5.75 1.79 16.03
CA ARG A 164 -5.69 3.26 16.04
C ARG A 164 -5.11 3.80 17.35
N THR A 165 -5.46 3.19 18.47
CA THR A 165 -4.92 3.56 19.79
C THR A 165 -3.42 3.27 19.88
N ALA A 166 -2.97 2.14 19.32
CA ALA A 166 -1.55 1.82 19.23
C ALA A 166 -0.80 2.82 18.35
N CYS A 167 -1.33 3.19 17.18
CA CYS A 167 -0.74 4.22 16.33
C CYS A 167 -0.65 5.58 17.03
N PHE A 168 -1.72 6.01 17.71
CA PHE A 168 -1.73 7.25 18.50
C PHE A 168 -0.62 7.28 19.56
N ARG A 169 -0.43 6.15 20.25
CA ARG A 169 0.61 5.98 21.27
C ARG A 169 1.99 5.70 20.69
N ARG A 170 2.13 5.65 19.36
CA ARG A 170 3.33 5.18 18.65
C ARG A 170 3.83 3.82 19.16
N ALA A 171 2.90 2.98 19.64
CA ALA A 171 3.17 1.65 20.16
C ALA A 171 3.21 0.66 18.98
N TRP A 172 4.25 0.74 18.16
CA TRP A 172 4.26 0.08 16.86
C TRP A 172 4.21 -1.45 16.95
N GLN A 173 4.82 -2.06 17.97
CA GLN A 173 4.65 -3.50 18.20
C GLN A 173 3.18 -3.90 18.44
N ALA A 174 2.44 -3.07 19.20
CA ALA A 174 1.01 -3.29 19.40
C ALA A 174 0.23 -3.05 18.10
N ALA A 175 0.58 -2.03 17.31
CA ALA A 175 -0.02 -1.80 16.00
C ALA A 175 0.21 -3.00 15.05
N ALA A 176 1.41 -3.58 15.06
CA ALA A 176 1.78 -4.77 14.30
C ALA A 176 0.89 -5.98 14.63
N ASN A 177 0.54 -6.15 15.91
CA ASN A 177 -0.33 -7.24 16.35
C ASN A 177 -1.82 -7.00 15.99
N GLN A 178 -2.21 -5.74 15.80
CA GLN A 178 -3.58 -5.33 15.50
C GLN A 178 -3.83 -5.03 14.01
N SER A 179 -2.81 -5.17 13.15
CA SER A 179 -2.89 -4.84 11.72
C SER A 179 -3.34 -6.01 10.83
N GLY A 180 -3.87 -7.09 11.41
CA GLY A 180 -4.33 -8.27 10.68
C GLY A 180 -5.77 -8.14 10.18
N TRP A 181 -6.09 -8.83 9.08
CA TRP A 181 -7.47 -8.97 8.59
C TRP A 181 -7.74 -10.39 8.09
N THR A 182 -9.02 -10.77 8.05
CA THR A 182 -9.47 -12.16 7.85
C THR A 182 -9.14 -12.72 6.47
N SER A 183 -9.32 -11.93 5.41
CA SER A 183 -9.10 -12.39 4.02
C SER A 183 -7.63 -12.42 3.59
N ALA A 184 -6.71 -11.97 4.45
CA ALA A 184 -5.29 -11.95 4.14
C ALA A 184 -4.67 -13.35 4.08
N THR A 185 -3.68 -13.56 3.21
CA THR A 185 -2.76 -14.70 3.34
C THR A 185 -1.82 -14.49 4.54
N ALA A 186 -1.28 -15.58 5.10
CA ALA A 186 -0.32 -15.49 6.20
C ALA A 186 0.90 -14.64 5.85
N GLY A 187 1.44 -14.81 4.63
CA GLY A 187 2.55 -14.01 4.12
C GLY A 187 2.23 -12.52 4.03
N ARG A 188 1.03 -12.17 3.52
CA ARG A 188 0.61 -10.77 3.42
C ARG A 188 0.45 -10.12 4.80
N ARG A 189 -0.12 -10.84 5.78
CA ARG A 189 -0.19 -10.36 7.17
C ARG A 189 1.20 -10.15 7.76
N ALA A 190 2.12 -11.09 7.56
CA ALA A 190 3.48 -10.99 8.07
C ALA A 190 4.21 -9.77 7.51
N GLN A 191 4.04 -9.48 6.21
CA GLN A 191 4.65 -8.32 5.58
C GLN A 191 4.10 -6.98 6.13
N VAL A 192 2.78 -6.83 6.27
CA VAL A 192 2.18 -5.62 6.87
C VAL A 192 2.61 -5.46 8.33
N ARG A 193 2.64 -6.56 9.10
CA ARG A 193 3.16 -6.58 10.47
C ARG A 193 4.61 -6.11 10.53
N GLN A 194 5.44 -6.53 9.58
CA GLN A 194 6.86 -6.15 9.52
C GLN A 194 7.05 -4.64 9.35
N MET A 195 6.15 -3.94 8.65
CA MET A 195 6.24 -2.48 8.48
C MET A 195 6.19 -1.76 9.84
N PHE A 196 5.28 -2.20 10.73
CA PHE A 196 5.20 -1.64 12.07
C PHE A 196 6.40 -2.05 12.95
N LEU A 197 6.95 -3.26 12.77
CA LEU A 197 8.18 -3.65 13.48
C LEU A 197 9.41 -2.84 13.02
N ASN A 198 9.48 -2.48 11.74
CA ASN A 198 10.53 -1.59 11.24
C ASN A 198 10.37 -0.17 11.81
N ALA A 199 9.13 0.33 11.87
CA ALA A 199 8.83 1.62 12.50
C ALA A 199 9.26 1.66 13.98
N ASP A 200 9.03 0.58 14.72
CA ASP A 200 9.50 0.42 16.11
C ASP A 200 11.03 0.51 16.21
N ALA A 201 11.74 -0.23 15.36
CA ALA A 201 13.20 -0.25 15.36
C ALA A 201 13.78 1.14 15.06
N ILE A 202 13.23 1.84 14.07
CA ILE A 202 13.66 3.18 13.68
C ILE A 202 13.41 4.22 14.77
N GLU A 203 12.26 4.19 15.44
CA GLU A 203 12.02 5.14 16.52
C GLU A 203 12.91 4.90 17.73
N ARG A 204 13.16 3.64 18.09
CA ARG A 204 14.13 3.32 19.14
C ARG A 204 15.52 3.82 18.78
N GLN A 205 15.96 3.64 17.53
CA GLN A 205 17.23 4.15 17.05
C GLN A 205 17.29 5.69 17.11
N ASN A 206 16.26 6.38 16.60
CA ASN A 206 16.22 7.84 16.59
C ASN A 206 16.21 8.44 18.01
N ASN A 207 15.52 7.79 18.96
CA ASN A 207 15.52 8.22 20.35
C ASN A 207 16.91 8.05 20.97
N TRP A 208 17.55 6.90 20.74
CA TRP A 208 18.92 6.68 21.17
C TRP A 208 19.90 7.70 20.56
N ASP A 209 19.79 7.99 19.25
CA ASP A 209 20.63 8.99 18.59
C ASP A 209 20.44 10.39 19.21
N ARG A 210 19.19 10.78 19.51
CA ARG A 210 18.88 12.07 20.17
C ARG A 210 19.47 12.18 21.57
N GLU A 211 19.30 11.14 22.38
CA GLU A 211 19.86 11.06 23.73
C GLU A 211 21.40 11.15 23.71
N ASN A 212 22.02 10.59 22.68
CA ASN A 212 23.47 10.58 22.49
C ASN A 212 24.00 11.72 21.60
N ARG A 213 23.14 12.68 21.20
CA ARG A 213 23.47 13.83 20.33
C ARG A 213 24.14 13.44 19.01
N LEU A 214 23.74 12.31 18.43
CA LEU A 214 24.21 11.84 17.15
C LEU A 214 23.35 12.38 16.01
N PRO A 215 23.91 12.57 14.80
CA PRO A 215 23.11 12.87 13.63
C PRO A 215 22.14 11.71 13.37
N LEU A 216 20.86 12.05 13.15
CA LEU A 216 19.83 11.07 12.82
C LEU A 216 20.21 10.33 11.54
N SER A 217 20.45 9.03 11.63
CA SER A 217 20.69 8.20 10.45
C SER A 217 19.36 7.80 9.83
N TYR A 218 18.88 8.56 8.85
CA TYR A 218 17.73 8.15 8.05
C TYR A 218 18.17 7.90 6.60
N ASP A 219 18.26 6.63 6.22
CA ASP A 219 18.43 6.22 4.82
C ASP A 219 17.39 5.15 4.48
N VAL A 220 16.37 5.55 3.72
CA VAL A 220 15.13 4.79 3.45
C VAL A 220 15.32 3.68 2.42
N ALA A 221 16.55 3.49 1.92
CA ALA A 221 16.88 2.52 0.88
C ALA A 221 17.04 1.08 1.39
N ARG A 222 16.99 0.85 2.71
CA ARG A 222 17.04 -0.50 3.28
C ARG A 222 15.66 -0.92 3.75
N VAL A 223 15.30 -2.15 3.37
CA VAL A 223 14.10 -2.87 3.78
C VAL A 223 12.88 -2.63 2.89
N TYR A 224 12.90 -3.18 1.68
CA TYR A 224 11.88 -4.14 1.24
C TYR A 224 12.57 -5.13 0.28
N PHE A 225 12.11 -6.39 0.29
CA PHE A 225 12.70 -7.62 -0.28
C PHE A 225 13.63 -8.40 0.66
N PRO A 226 13.22 -9.61 1.10
CA PRO A 226 14.12 -10.52 1.78
C PRO A 226 15.01 -11.11 0.69
N GLN A 227 16.25 -10.64 0.57
CA GLN A 227 17.45 -11.48 0.46
C GLN A 227 18.65 -10.63 0.91
N ARG A 228 19.29 -11.08 2.00
CA ARG A 228 20.50 -10.53 2.63
C ARG A 228 20.32 -9.19 3.35
N VAL A 229 19.97 -9.29 4.63
CA VAL A 229 20.36 -8.29 5.63
C VAL A 229 21.88 -8.34 5.73
N VAL A 230 22.58 -7.44 5.04
CA VAL A 230 23.97 -7.11 5.39
C VAL A 230 23.89 -6.08 6.50
N VAL A 231 24.09 -6.54 7.74
CA VAL A 231 24.40 -5.66 8.87
C VAL A 231 25.78 -5.08 8.58
N PHE A 232 25.84 -3.81 8.16
CA PHE A 232 27.09 -3.06 8.24
C PHE A 232 27.26 -2.64 9.69
N THR A 233 28.03 -3.41 10.46
CA THR A 233 28.69 -2.89 11.65
C THR A 233 29.60 -1.74 11.22
N ARG A 234 29.57 -0.62 11.96
CA ARG A 234 30.50 0.50 11.72
C ARG A 234 31.94 -0.03 11.74
N PRO A 235 32.86 0.51 10.91
CA PRO A 235 34.27 0.23 11.10
C PRO A 235 34.67 0.77 12.48
N THR A 236 35.15 -0.13 13.34
CA THR A 236 35.82 0.25 14.57
C THR A 236 37.09 0.99 14.16
N THR A 237 37.10 2.32 14.28
CA THR A 237 38.35 3.07 14.27
C THR A 237 39.10 2.68 15.55
N ILE A 238 39.94 1.65 15.44
CA ILE A 238 40.99 1.41 16.43
C ILE A 238 41.98 2.55 16.25
N THR A 239 41.94 3.53 17.14
CA THR A 239 43.03 4.48 17.32
C THR A 239 44.25 3.68 17.78
N ALA A 240 45.13 3.35 16.83
CA ALA A 240 46.46 2.88 17.15
C ALA A 240 47.21 4.01 17.86
N GLY A 241 47.36 3.89 19.18
CA GLY A 241 48.25 4.71 19.98
C GLY A 241 49.70 4.47 19.55
N GLY A 242 50.18 5.27 18.59
CA GLY A 242 51.58 5.35 18.24
C GLY A 242 52.36 6.05 19.35
N ARG A 243 53.04 5.27 20.19
CA ARG A 243 54.09 5.76 21.09
C ARG A 243 55.31 6.09 20.24
N ALA A 244 55.72 7.35 20.21
CA ALA A 244 56.99 7.75 19.62
C ALA A 244 58.16 7.21 20.47
N PRO A 245 59.25 6.68 19.89
CA PRO A 245 60.48 6.48 20.62
C PRO A 245 61.23 7.81 20.75
N GLY A 246 61.48 8.21 21.99
CA GLY A 246 62.40 9.29 22.32
C GLY A 246 63.85 8.83 22.20
N ARG A 247 64.65 9.75 21.64
CA ARG A 247 66.10 10.03 21.82
C ARG A 247 67.03 8.88 22.17
#